data_AF-A0A1N6I7A2-F1
#
_entry.id   AF-A0A1N6I7A2-F1
#
_cell.length_a   1.000
_cell.length_b   1.000
_cell.length_c   1.000
_cell.angle_alpha   90.00
_cell.angle_beta   90.00
_cell.angle_gamma   90.00
#
_symmetry.space_group_name_H-M   'P 1'
#
loop_
_entity.id
_entity.type
_entity.pdbx_description
1 polymer ?
#
loop_
_entity_poly.entity_id
_entity_poly.type
_entity_poly.pdbx_seq_one_letter_code
_entity_poly.pdbx_strand_id
1 'polypeptide(L)'
;MIRALLIAAAVSPLPTFAAEVGSNPYRYSSELVVEGAVPFATSGAGQAIYGLRKDDALYLCFIADRPTDQNVRQKVLVAEIMGEAGQKSVPNIPVLCVMTQ
;
A
#
# COMPACT_ATOMS: atom_id res chain seq x y z
N MET A 1 -13.73 2.86 -68.29
CA MET A 1 -12.85 2.12 -67.36
C MET A 1 -12.68 2.99 -66.12
N ILE A 2 -13.03 2.49 -64.93
CA ILE A 2 -12.46 2.80 -63.60
C ILE A 2 -13.26 1.96 -62.60
N ARG A 3 -12.62 0.90 -62.08
CA ARG A 3 -13.14 0.08 -60.99
C ARG A 3 -12.76 0.77 -59.68
N ALA A 4 -13.75 1.21 -58.90
CA ALA A 4 -13.52 1.67 -57.53
C ALA A 4 -13.37 0.43 -56.63
N LEU A 5 -12.17 0.26 -56.05
CA LEU A 5 -11.88 -0.78 -55.08
C LEU A 5 -12.12 -0.20 -53.67
N LEU A 6 -13.20 -0.59 -53.02
CA LEU A 6 -13.47 -0.27 -51.62
C LEU A 6 -12.64 -1.18 -50.72
N ILE A 7 -11.60 -0.63 -50.08
CA ILE A 7 -10.81 -1.33 -49.07
C ILE A 7 -11.55 -1.16 -47.74
N ALA A 8 -12.28 -2.20 -47.33
CA ALA A 8 -12.86 -2.28 -46.00
C ALA A 8 -11.74 -2.66 -45.00
N ALA A 9 -11.26 -1.69 -44.22
CA ALA A 9 -10.35 -1.93 -43.12
C ALA A 9 -11.11 -2.63 -41.98
N ALA A 10 -10.90 -3.94 -41.84
CA ALA A 10 -11.39 -4.71 -40.71
C ALA A 10 -10.63 -4.29 -39.45
N VAL A 11 -11.26 -3.46 -38.62
CA VAL A 11 -10.77 -3.14 -37.27
C VAL A 11 -11.17 -4.30 -36.36
N SER A 12 -10.25 -5.24 -36.17
CA SER A 12 -10.40 -6.33 -35.21
C SER A 12 -10.25 -5.75 -33.80
N PRO A 13 -11.27 -5.81 -32.92
CA PRO A 13 -11.08 -5.43 -31.53
C PRO A 13 -10.15 -6.45 -30.88
N LEU A 14 -8.96 -6.02 -30.48
CA LEU A 14 -8.09 -6.86 -29.65
C LEU A 14 -8.80 -7.08 -28.31
N PRO A 15 -8.90 -8.31 -27.81
CA PRO A 15 -9.43 -8.57 -26.48
C PRO A 15 -8.51 -7.89 -25.47
N THR A 16 -9.01 -6.81 -24.85
CA THR A 16 -8.40 -6.27 -23.65
C THR A 16 -8.70 -7.24 -22.51
N PHE A 17 -7.75 -8.11 -22.20
CA PHE A 17 -7.82 -8.88 -20.96
C PHE A 17 -7.58 -7.91 -19.82
N ALA A 18 -8.66 -7.40 -19.23
CA ALA A 18 -8.57 -6.81 -17.90
C ALA A 18 -8.03 -7.91 -16.97
N ALA A 19 -6.85 -7.72 -16.40
CA ALA A 19 -6.31 -8.63 -15.41
C ALA A 19 -7.34 -8.74 -14.28
N GLU A 20 -7.80 -9.96 -13.96
CA GLU A 20 -8.64 -10.16 -12.79
C GLU A 20 -7.89 -9.66 -11.55
N VAL A 21 -8.60 -8.98 -10.66
CA VAL A 21 -8.03 -8.56 -9.39
C VAL A 21 -7.75 -9.82 -8.57
N GLY A 22 -6.48 -10.25 -8.54
CA GLY A 22 -6.02 -11.35 -7.71
C GLY A 22 -5.97 -10.99 -6.21
N SER A 23 -5.62 -11.98 -5.38
CA SER A 23 -5.42 -11.79 -3.93
C SER A 23 -3.97 -12.06 -3.55
N ASN A 24 -3.38 -11.16 -2.75
CA ASN A 24 -2.04 -11.34 -2.17
C ASN A 24 -2.13 -11.42 -0.65
N PRO A 25 -1.32 -12.26 0.03
CA PRO A 25 -1.22 -12.23 1.48
C PRO A 25 -0.68 -10.87 1.94
N TYR A 26 -1.12 -10.42 3.11
CA TYR A 26 -0.54 -9.25 3.76
C TYR A 26 0.74 -9.62 4.51
N ARG A 27 1.61 -8.64 4.71
CA ARG A 27 2.85 -8.77 5.50
C ARG A 27 3.04 -7.55 6.39
N TYR A 28 3.73 -7.69 7.52
CA TYR A 28 4.04 -6.53 8.35
C TYR A 28 5.11 -5.66 7.68
N SER A 29 4.94 -4.34 7.75
CA SER A 29 5.93 -3.40 7.19
C SER A 29 7.31 -3.59 7.82
N SER A 30 7.38 -3.93 9.11
CA SER A 30 8.65 -4.15 9.81
C SER A 30 9.42 -5.34 9.24
N GLU A 31 8.73 -6.41 8.85
CA GLU A 31 9.37 -7.58 8.23
C GLU A 31 9.97 -7.22 6.87
N LEU A 32 9.19 -6.53 6.03
CA LEU A 32 9.65 -6.11 4.71
C LEU A 32 10.86 -5.17 4.80
N VAL A 33 10.88 -4.26 5.77
CA VAL A 33 12.03 -3.36 5.99
C VAL A 33 13.27 -4.12 6.44
N VAL A 34 13.13 -5.11 7.34
CA VAL A 34 14.24 -5.99 7.74
C VAL A 34 14.78 -6.79 6.55
N GLU A 35 13.91 -7.16 5.60
CA GLU A 35 14.28 -7.82 4.34
C GLU A 35 14.85 -6.87 3.27
N GLY A 36 15.04 -5.58 3.58
CA GLY A 36 15.65 -4.60 2.68
C GLY A 36 14.68 -3.83 1.79
N ALA A 37 13.38 -3.90 2.05
CA ALA A 37 12.40 -3.08 1.34
C ALA A 37 12.58 -1.58 1.68
N VAL A 38 12.47 -0.73 0.67
CA VAL A 38 12.70 0.72 0.78
C VAL A 38 11.38 1.48 0.64
N PRO A 39 11.09 2.48 1.50
CA PRO A 39 9.84 3.23 1.43
C PRO A 39 9.74 4.17 0.24
N PHE A 40 8.51 4.37 -0.25
CA PHE A 40 8.14 5.37 -1.25
C PHE A 40 6.79 6.03 -0.91
N ALA A 41 6.57 7.25 -1.40
CA ALA A 41 5.32 7.98 -1.22
C ALA A 41 4.26 7.53 -2.23
N THR A 42 3.03 7.33 -1.77
CA THR A 42 1.93 6.77 -2.59
C THR A 42 0.92 7.82 -3.06
N SER A 43 1.06 9.07 -2.64
CA SER A 43 0.05 10.13 -2.85
C SER A 43 -1.37 9.71 -2.41
N GLY A 44 -1.48 8.80 -1.43
CA GLY A 44 -2.77 8.28 -0.94
C GLY A 44 -3.42 7.21 -1.81
N ALA A 45 -2.69 6.63 -2.78
CA ALA A 45 -3.20 5.55 -3.62
C ALA A 45 -3.83 4.43 -2.77
N GLY A 46 -5.11 4.13 -3.03
CA GLY A 46 -5.84 3.07 -2.34
C GLY A 46 -6.02 3.28 -0.82
N GLN A 47 -5.85 4.50 -0.28
CA GLN A 47 -5.79 4.79 1.16
C GLN A 47 -4.52 4.28 1.86
N ALA A 48 -3.48 3.94 1.09
CA ALA A 48 -2.20 3.57 1.66
C ALA A 48 -1.49 4.78 2.29
N ILE A 49 -0.92 4.59 3.48
CA ILE A 49 -0.17 5.64 4.20
C ILE A 49 1.24 5.84 3.64
N TYR A 50 1.82 4.79 3.05
CA TYR A 50 3.05 4.80 2.26
C TYR A 50 3.15 3.47 1.51
N GLY A 51 4.19 3.31 0.69
CA GLY A 51 4.50 2.07 0.01
C GLY A 51 5.91 1.59 0.31
N LEU A 52 6.17 0.31 0.08
CA LEU A 52 7.50 -0.29 0.14
C LEU A 52 7.83 -0.93 -1.19
N ARG A 53 9.08 -0.80 -1.64
CA ARG A 53 9.61 -1.50 -2.81
C ARG A 53 10.68 -2.47 -2.38
N LYS A 54 10.60 -3.72 -2.86
CA LYS A 54 11.64 -4.72 -2.73
C LYS A 54 11.79 -5.41 -4.08
N ASP A 55 12.98 -5.32 -4.67
CA ASP A 55 13.22 -5.79 -6.04
C ASP A 55 12.22 -5.12 -7.01
N ASP A 56 11.48 -5.92 -7.78
CA ASP A 56 10.41 -5.45 -8.68
C ASP A 56 9.02 -5.42 -8.03
N ALA A 57 8.90 -5.84 -6.77
CA ALA A 57 7.63 -5.85 -6.05
C ALA A 57 7.36 -4.51 -5.37
N LEU A 58 6.14 -4.01 -5.58
CA LEU A 58 5.60 -2.85 -4.91
C LEU A 58 4.55 -3.32 -3.88
N TYR A 59 4.59 -2.72 -2.69
CA TYR A 59 3.66 -2.99 -1.63
C TYR A 59 3.01 -1.68 -1.19
N LEU A 60 1.69 -1.69 -0.98
CA LEU A 60 0.96 -0.58 -0.37
C LEU A 60 0.67 -0.91 1.08
N CYS A 61 0.97 0.02 1.99
CA CYS A 61 0.95 -0.19 3.43
C CYS A 61 -0.18 0.61 4.11
N PHE A 62 -0.83 -0.03 5.08
CA PHE A 62 -2.04 0.44 5.74
C PHE A 62 -1.92 0.31 7.26
N ILE A 63 -2.47 1.26 7.99
CA ILE A 63 -2.58 1.19 9.45
C ILE A 63 -3.57 0.09 9.82
N ALA A 64 -3.15 -0.89 10.62
CA ALA A 64 -3.97 -2.01 11.08
C ALA A 64 -4.20 -1.94 12.59
N ASP A 65 -4.50 -0.74 13.07
CA ASP A 65 -4.43 -0.36 14.48
C ASP A 65 -5.77 -0.53 15.20
N ARG A 66 -5.71 -0.74 16.52
CA ARG A 66 -6.89 -0.91 17.36
C ARG A 66 -7.16 0.37 18.16
N PRO A 67 -8.43 0.81 18.31
CA PRO A 67 -8.75 2.00 19.08
C PRO A 67 -8.24 1.97 20.53
N THR A 68 -8.22 0.79 21.15
CA THR A 68 -7.69 0.61 22.51
C THR A 68 -6.20 0.95 22.60
N ASP A 69 -5.41 0.49 21.64
CA ASP A 69 -3.96 0.70 21.62
C ASP A 69 -3.65 2.16 21.28
N GLN A 70 -4.47 2.78 20.42
CA GLN A 70 -4.38 4.21 20.08
C GLN A 70 -4.60 5.08 21.30
N ASN A 71 -5.62 4.78 22.10
CA ASN A 71 -5.88 5.50 23.34
C ASN A 71 -4.74 5.35 24.34
N VAL A 72 -4.14 4.16 24.45
CA VAL A 72 -2.97 3.95 25.32
C VAL A 72 -1.78 4.80 24.85
N ARG A 73 -1.45 4.77 23.55
CA ARG A 73 -0.38 5.61 22.99
C ARG A 73 -0.62 7.08 23.27
N GLN A 74 -1.85 7.57 23.02
CA GLN A 74 -2.19 8.98 23.25
C GLN A 74 -1.98 9.39 24.71
N LYS A 75 -2.39 8.55 25.67
CA LYS A 75 -2.18 8.82 27.11
C LYS A 75 -0.70 8.90 27.45
N VAL A 76 0.11 7.96 26.97
CA VAL A 76 1.56 7.96 27.23
C VAL A 76 2.22 9.21 26.63
N LEU A 77 1.88 9.57 25.40
CA LEU A 77 2.45 10.75 24.73
C LEU A 77 2.05 12.05 25.42
N VAL A 78 0.79 12.18 25.87
CA VAL A 78 0.35 13.34 26.66
C VAL A 78 1.10 13.42 27.99
N ALA A 79 1.28 12.30 28.69
CA ALA A 79 2.05 12.27 29.93
C ALA A 79 3.51 12.68 29.72
N GLU A 80 4.14 12.30 28.59
CA GLU A 80 5.50 12.72 28.24
C GLU A 80 5.56 14.25 28.02
N ILE A 81 4.60 14.82 27.29
CA ILE A 81 4.51 16.27 27.06
C ILE A 81 4.36 17.03 28.38
N MET A 82 3.63 16.46 29.35
CA MET A 82 3.43 17.05 30.67
C MET A 82 4.62 16.82 31.63
N GLY A 83 5.63 16.04 31.24
CA GLY A 83 6.76 15.67 32.11
C GLY A 83 6.39 14.67 33.21
N GLU A 84 5.27 13.96 33.06
CA GLU A 84 4.70 13.03 34.04
C GLU A 84 4.88 11.55 33.62
N ALA A 85 5.49 11.30 32.46
CA ALA A 85 5.69 9.94 31.96
C ALA A 85 6.65 9.14 32.85
N GLY A 86 6.12 8.13 33.54
CA GLY A 86 6.92 7.18 34.32
C GLY A 86 7.66 6.15 33.45
N GLN A 87 7.39 6.08 32.14
CA GLN A 87 8.01 5.14 31.21
C GLN A 87 8.19 5.75 29.83
N LYS A 88 9.35 5.49 29.20
CA LYS A 88 9.67 5.92 27.83
C LYS A 88 9.37 4.82 26.80
N SER A 89 8.21 4.18 26.91
CA SER A 89 7.77 3.19 25.93
C SER A 89 6.33 3.49 25.50
N VAL A 90 6.08 3.40 24.20
CA VAL A 90 4.78 3.61 23.58
C VAL A 90 4.49 2.35 22.78
N PRO A 91 3.30 1.74 22.88
CA PRO A 91 2.93 0.64 22.00
C PRO A 91 3.23 0.97 20.54
N ASN A 92 3.65 0.01 19.73
CA ASN A 92 3.89 0.27 18.32
C ASN A 92 2.57 0.53 17.56
N ILE A 93 2.66 1.09 16.36
CA ILE A 93 1.52 1.19 15.43
C ILE A 93 1.68 0.06 14.41
N PRO A 94 0.79 -0.94 14.39
CA PRO A 94 0.88 -2.02 13.41
C PRO A 94 0.58 -1.50 12.01
N VAL A 95 1.47 -1.82 11.07
CA VAL A 95 1.32 -1.49 9.65
C VAL A 95 1.42 -2.76 8.82
N LEU A 96 0.38 -3.02 8.03
CA LEU A 96 0.30 -4.18 7.13
C LEU A 96 0.42 -3.70 5.68
N CYS A 97 1.18 -4.44 4.88
CA CYS A 97 1.43 -4.13 3.48
C CYS A 97 0.94 -5.26 2.59
N VAL A 98 0.36 -4.90 1.44
CA VAL A 98 -0.15 -5.84 0.43
C VAL A 98 0.59 -5.58 -0.88
N MET A 99 1.09 -6.64 -1.52
CA MET A 99 1.75 -6.52 -2.82
C MET A 99 0.74 -6.07 -3.89
N THR A 100 1.09 -5.05 -4.67
CA THR A 100 0.30 -4.58 -5.80
C THR A 100 0.60 -5.40 -7.05
N GLN A 101 -0.43 -5.56 -7.88
CA GLN A 101 -0.35 -6.23 -9.18
C GLN A 101 -0.05 -5.22 -10.28
#